data_AF-A0A7Y3ZDY9-F1
#
_entry.id   AF-A0A7Y3ZDY9-F1
#
_cell.length_a   1.000
_cell.length_b   1.000
_cell.length_c   1.000
_cell.angle_alpha   90.00
_cell.angle_beta   90.00
_cell.angle_gamma   90.00
#
_symmetry.space_group_name_H-M   'P 1'
#
loop_
_entity.id
_entity.type
_entity.pdbx_description
1 polymer ?
#
loop_
_entity_poly.entity_id
_entity_poly.type
_entity_poly.pdbx_seq_one_letter_code
_entity_poly.pdbx_strand_id
1 'polypeptide(L)'
;MRPLQLIVPVLVIFEALLDEQALAAAMAYVDLNPLRAGIADTPEASDFTSIQARLEALNHQQPTAPCLHPFIGNPSNEAIDG
;
A
#
# COMPACT_ATOMS: atom_id res chain seq x y z
N MET A 1 31.31 -11.26 2.76
CA MET A 1 30.53 -10.68 3.87
C MET A 1 30.24 -9.23 3.51
N ARG A 2 29.03 -8.89 3.05
CA ARG A 2 28.66 -7.49 2.77
C ARG A 2 27.92 -6.95 4.00
N PRO A 3 28.50 -6.02 4.77
CA PRO A 3 27.87 -5.48 5.95
C PRO A 3 26.97 -4.28 5.58
N LEU A 4 25.82 -4.18 6.24
CA LEU A 4 25.04 -2.94 6.45
C LEU A 4 24.39 -2.23 5.23
N GLN A 5 23.96 -2.93 4.17
CA GLN A 5 22.96 -2.36 3.23
C GLN A 5 21.51 -2.73 3.54
N LEU A 6 21.25 -3.47 4.63
CA LEU A 6 19.90 -3.89 5.01
C LEU A 6 19.12 -2.86 5.85
N ILE A 7 19.71 -1.70 6.13
CA ILE A 7 19.06 -0.58 6.82
C ILE A 7 19.20 0.67 5.93
N VAL A 8 18.67 0.59 4.72
CA VAL A 8 18.29 1.78 3.93
C VAL A 8 16.77 1.92 4.11
N PRO A 9 16.28 3.10 4.53
CA PRO A 9 15.80 3.23 5.89
C PRO A 9 14.28 3.37 5.96
N VAL A 10 13.71 2.77 7.00
CA VAL A 10 12.39 3.12 7.55
C VAL A 10 12.31 4.63 7.93
N LEU A 11 13.44 5.35 7.92
CA LEU A 11 13.57 6.74 8.39
C LEU A 11 13.30 7.82 7.33
N VAL A 12 13.48 7.57 6.02
CA VAL A 12 13.31 8.64 5.00
C VAL A 12 11.83 8.95 4.71
N ILE A 13 10.93 8.00 4.96
CA ILE A 13 9.50 8.21 4.71
C ILE A 13 8.84 8.94 5.90
N PHE A 14 9.29 8.67 7.13
CA PHE A 14 8.66 9.21 8.35
C PHE A 14 9.02 10.70 8.58
N GLU A 15 10.24 11.13 8.24
CA GLU A 15 10.65 12.55 8.27
C GLU A 15 9.97 13.38 7.16
N ALA A 16 9.35 12.75 6.16
CA ALA A 16 8.75 13.40 5.00
C ALA A 16 7.21 13.46 5.03
N LEU A 17 6.58 13.24 6.20
CA LEU A 17 5.13 13.29 6.44
C LEU A 17 4.48 14.69 6.24
N LEU A 18 5.05 15.54 5.38
CA LEU A 18 4.54 16.87 5.07
C LEU A 18 3.62 16.92 3.84
N ASP A 19 3.47 15.84 3.06
CA ASP A 19 2.66 15.81 1.83
C ASP A 19 1.81 14.53 1.69
N GLU A 20 0.62 14.64 1.11
CA GLU A 20 -0.30 13.52 0.82
C GLU A 20 0.37 12.47 -0.10
N GLN A 21 1.25 12.93 -0.99
CA GLN A 21 2.04 12.06 -1.85
C GLN A 21 3.05 11.21 -1.07
N ALA A 22 3.67 11.79 -0.04
CA ALA A 22 4.60 11.06 0.82
C ALA A 22 3.87 10.02 1.67
N LEU A 23 2.64 10.36 2.13
CA LEU A 23 1.77 9.40 2.81
C LEU A 23 1.35 8.25 1.89
N ALA A 24 0.96 8.54 0.65
CA ALA A 24 0.62 7.52 -0.35
C ALA A 24 1.82 6.61 -0.66
N ALA A 25 3.02 7.19 -0.80
CA ALA A 25 4.25 6.44 -0.99
C ALA A 25 4.57 5.56 0.23
N ALA A 26 4.33 6.05 1.46
CA ALA A 26 4.50 5.27 2.68
C ALA A 26 3.58 4.04 2.72
N MET A 27 2.30 4.23 2.38
CA MET A 27 1.31 3.15 2.33
C MET A 27 1.69 2.10 1.30
N ALA A 28 2.07 2.51 0.08
CA ALA A 28 2.53 1.60 -0.96
C ALA A 28 3.82 0.85 -0.56
N TYR A 29 4.75 1.52 0.12
CA TYR A 29 6.01 0.92 0.54
C TYR A 29 5.81 -0.19 1.58
N VAL A 30 4.84 -0.03 2.49
CA VAL A 30 4.49 -1.06 3.48
C VAL A 30 4.01 -2.34 2.78
N ASP A 31 3.17 -2.22 1.76
CA ASP A 31 2.70 -3.37 0.99
C ASP A 31 3.80 -4.01 0.12
N LEU A 32 4.81 -3.24 -0.30
CA LEU A 32 5.95 -3.75 -1.08
C LEU A 32 7.13 -4.24 -0.24
N ASN A 33 7.10 -4.06 1.09
CA ASN A 33 8.18 -4.52 1.97
C ASN A 33 8.45 -6.02 1.89
N PRO A 34 7.44 -6.90 1.81
CA PRO A 34 7.67 -8.34 1.69
C PRO A 34 8.42 -8.72 0.41
N LEU A 35 8.20 -8.01 -0.70
CA LEU A 35 8.98 -8.19 -1.93
C LEU A 35 10.42 -7.74 -1.74
N ARG A 36 10.62 -6.56 -1.13
CA ARG A 36 11.95 -6.04 -0.84
C ARG A 36 12.74 -6.96 0.10
N ALA A 37 12.07 -7.61 1.03
CA ALA A 37 12.66 -8.55 1.98
C ALA A 37 12.91 -9.95 1.36
N GLY A 38 12.45 -10.20 0.14
CA GLY A 38 12.54 -11.51 -0.52
C GLY A 38 11.64 -12.57 0.13
N ILE A 39 10.57 -12.15 0.81
CA ILE A 39 9.60 -13.03 1.48
C ILE A 39 8.49 -13.44 0.51
N ALA A 40 8.16 -12.59 -0.46
CA ALA A 40 7.19 -12.86 -1.51
C ALA A 40 7.69 -12.36 -2.88
N ASP A 41 7.39 -13.08 -3.95
CA ASP A 41 7.80 -12.71 -5.31
C ASP A 41 6.86 -11.68 -5.95
N THR A 42 5.60 -11.63 -5.49
CA THR A 42 4.59 -10.67 -5.97
C THR A 42 3.72 -10.17 -4.82
N PRO A 43 3.05 -9.00 -4.97
CA PRO A 43 2.19 -8.46 -3.91
C PRO A 43 1.00 -9.37 -3.56
N GLU A 44 0.50 -10.13 -4.54
CA GLU A 44 -0.58 -11.10 -4.38
C GLU A 44 -0.14 -12.33 -3.55
N ALA A 45 1.14 -12.69 -3.62
CA ALA A 45 1.74 -13.78 -2.85
C ALA A 45 2.21 -13.34 -1.46
N SER A 46 2.04 -12.06 -1.12
CA SER A 46 2.50 -11.52 0.14
C SER A 46 1.43 -11.59 1.21
N ASP A 47 1.63 -12.51 2.16
CA ASP A 47 0.75 -12.65 3.31
C ASP A 47 0.74 -11.39 4.19
N PHE A 48 -0.46 -11.07 4.71
CA PHE A 48 -0.73 -9.99 5.66
C PHE A 48 -0.48 -8.56 5.15
N THR A 49 -0.70 -8.32 3.86
CA THR A 49 -0.66 -6.96 3.26
C THR A 49 -2.05 -6.40 2.99
N SER A 50 -2.14 -5.08 2.87
CA SER A 50 -3.41 -4.41 2.55
C SER A 50 -3.85 -4.69 1.11
N ILE A 51 -2.91 -5.05 0.23
CA ILE A 51 -3.18 -5.52 -1.13
C ILE A 51 -3.80 -6.92 -1.12
N GLN A 52 -3.21 -7.87 -0.38
CA GLN A 52 -3.75 -9.24 -0.27
C GLN A 52 -5.19 -9.21 0.25
N ALA A 53 -5.45 -8.48 1.34
CA ALA A 53 -6.80 -8.38 1.91
C ALA A 53 -7.84 -7.83 0.90
N ARG A 54 -7.44 -6.90 0.02
CA ARG A 54 -8.31 -6.39 -1.05
C ARG A 54 -8.54 -7.42 -2.14
N LEU A 55 -7.52 -8.17 -2.53
CA LEU A 55 -7.66 -9.24 -3.53
C LEU A 55 -8.60 -10.34 -3.04
N GLU A 56 -8.48 -10.73 -1.77
CA GLU A 56 -9.40 -11.68 -1.14
C GLU A 56 -10.83 -11.14 -1.11
N ALA A 57 -11.02 -9.86 -0.79
CA ALA A 57 -12.33 -9.22 -0.82
C ALA A 57 -12.94 -9.25 -2.24
N LEU A 58 -12.15 -8.93 -3.28
CA LEU A 58 -12.57 -8.99 -4.67
C LEU A 58 -12.97 -10.42 -5.09
N ASN A 59 -12.17 -11.42 -4.70
CA ASN A 59 -12.47 -12.83 -4.97
C ASN A 59 -13.77 -13.30 -4.30
N HIS A 60 -14.06 -12.77 -3.10
CA HIS A 60 -15.31 -13.03 -2.38
C HIS A 60 -16.45 -12.07 -2.74
N GLN A 61 -16.27 -11.23 -3.77
CA GLN A 61 -17.25 -10.24 -4.21
C GLN A 61 -17.71 -9.30 -3.07
N GLN A 62 -16.83 -9.04 -2.12
CA GLN A 62 -17.06 -8.12 -1.01
C GLN A 62 -16.78 -6.68 -1.48
N PRO A 63 -17.59 -5.70 -1.05
CA PRO A 63 -17.41 -4.31 -1.46
C PRO A 63 -16.13 -3.68 -0.90
N THR A 64 -15.62 -4.18 0.23
CA THR A 64 -14.34 -3.78 0.81
C THR A 64 -13.73 -4.93 1.58
N ALA A 65 -12.41 -4.90 1.77
CA ALA A 65 -11.74 -5.86 2.64
C ALA A 65 -12.15 -5.64 4.10
N PRO A 66 -12.37 -6.72 4.87
CA PRO A 66 -12.53 -6.61 6.31
C PRO A 66 -11.34 -5.84 6.90
N CYS A 67 -11.63 -4.92 7.82
CA CYS A 67 -10.62 -4.09 8.49
C CYS A 67 -9.93 -3.01 7.64
N LEU A 68 -10.33 -2.81 6.37
CA LEU A 68 -9.86 -1.70 5.55
C LEU A 68 -10.99 -0.72 5.24
N HIS A 69 -10.65 0.58 5.26
CA HIS A 69 -11.56 1.59 4.74
C HIS A 69 -11.71 1.41 3.21
N PRO A 70 -12.93 1.61 2.67
CA PRO A 70 -13.14 1.72 1.23
C PRO A 70 -12.21 2.78 0.64
N PHE A 71 -11.89 2.65 -0.64
CA PHE A 71 -11.19 3.73 -1.33
C PHE A 71 -12.03 5.01 -1.26
N ILE A 72 -11.53 6.01 -0.55
CA ILE A 72 -12.04 7.37 -0.66
C ILE A 72 -11.59 7.87 -2.02
N GLY A 73 -12.45 7.76 -3.03
CA GLY A 73 -12.22 8.40 -4.31
C GLY A 73 -12.24 9.92 -4.11
N ASN A 74 -11.34 10.63 -4.78
CA ASN A 74 -11.57 12.05 -5.06
C ASN A 74 -12.97 12.14 -5.71
N PRO A 75 -13.93 12.95 -5.23
CA PRO A 75 -15.13 13.18 -6.00
C PRO A 75 -14.64 13.77 -7.32
N SER A 76 -14.71 12.99 -8.40
CA SER A 76 -14.53 13.54 -9.73
C SER A 76 -15.48 14.71 -9.80
N ASN A 77 -14.94 15.91 -10.02
CA ASN A 77 -15.74 17.08 -10.35
C ASN A 77 -16.33 16.87 -11.74
N GLU A 78 -17.21 15.88 -11.87
CA GLU A 78 -18.17 15.73 -12.94
C GLU A 78 -19.29 16.71 -12.58
N ALA A 79 -18.98 18.01 -12.67
CA ALA A 79 -20.00 18.99 -12.95
C ALA A 79 -20.52 18.65 -14.35
N ILE A 80 -21.49 17.73 -14.40
CA ILE A 80 -22.37 17.57 -15.53
C ILE A 80 -23.25 18.83 -15.58
N ASP A 81 -22.72 19.88 -16.18
CA ASP A 81 -23.52 21.02 -16.64
C ASP A 81 -24.54 20.46 -17.65
N GLY A 82 -25.82 20.57 -17.28
CA GLY A 82 -26.97 20.36 -18.14
C GLY A 82 -27.89 21.56 -18.04
#